data_AF-A0A5B7BQF4-F1
#
_entry.id   AF-A0A5B7BQF4-F1
#
_cell.length_a   1.000
_cell.length_b   1.000
_cell.length_c   1.000
_cell.angle_alpha   90.00
_cell.angle_beta   90.00
_cell.angle_gamma   90.00
#
_symmetry.space_group_name_H-M   'P 1'
#
loop_
_entity.id
_entity.type
_entity.pdbx_description
1 polymer ?
#
loop_
_entity_poly.entity_id
_entity_poly.type
_entity_poly.pdbx_seq_one_letter_code
_entity_poly.pdbx_strand_id
1 'polypeptide(L)'
;KRQNYFHNLSNIQISICPSLLDLTWISYAPNLKFLEVSMCESIEEIVKRVDICGGEIEENLEGMLFSRLTTLILMDLPRLKSIYGRVLPFSSLVVIQVHNCPNLRKLPFDSNSAKSIKKIQGKASWWDGLQWEDAAIQSHFRPYFREWI
;
A
#
# COMPACT_ATOMS: atom_id res chain seq x y z
N LYS A 1 -16.56 19.33 9.37
CA LYS A 1 -15.33 19.46 10.19
C LYS A 1 -14.42 18.28 9.84
N ARG A 2 -13.21 18.52 9.34
CA ARG A 2 -12.18 17.48 9.11
C ARG A 2 -11.96 16.73 10.42
N GLN A 3 -12.29 15.45 10.49
CA GLN A 3 -11.92 14.63 11.64
C GLN A 3 -10.83 13.65 11.20
N ASN A 4 -9.62 14.18 11.11
CA ASN A 4 -8.40 13.38 11.05
C ASN A 4 -8.10 12.93 12.48
N TYR A 5 -8.67 11.80 12.90
CA TYR A 5 -8.64 11.37 14.30
C TYR A 5 -7.24 10.99 14.80
N PHE A 6 -6.31 10.67 13.89
CA PHE A 6 -5.00 10.10 14.24
C PHE A 6 -3.81 10.92 13.72
N HIS A 7 -3.82 12.24 13.94
CA HIS A 7 -2.74 13.13 13.48
C HIS A 7 -1.34 12.80 14.00
N ASN A 8 -1.22 12.18 15.17
CA ASN A 8 0.08 11.81 15.74
C ASN A 8 0.51 10.40 15.35
N LEU A 9 -0.40 9.60 14.76
CA LEU A 9 -0.11 8.24 14.36
C LEU A 9 0.77 8.26 13.12
N SER A 10 2.01 7.81 13.31
CA SER A 10 3.06 7.81 12.28
C SER A 10 3.59 6.41 11.97
N ASN A 11 3.38 5.45 12.86
CA ASN A 11 3.83 4.08 12.73
C ASN A 11 2.69 3.15 13.13
N ILE A 12 2.36 2.21 12.26
CA ILE A 12 1.36 1.16 12.49
C ILE A 12 2.00 -0.17 12.17
N GLN A 13 1.91 -1.10 13.12
CA GLN A 13 2.30 -2.50 12.96
C GLN A 13 1.11 -3.35 13.37
N ILE A 14 0.68 -4.23 12.47
CA ILE A 14 -0.43 -5.15 12.71
C ILE A 14 0.08 -6.55 12.42
N SER A 15 -0.06 -7.42 13.42
CA SER A 15 0.46 -8.79 13.36
C SER A 15 -0.59 -9.75 13.90
N ILE A 16 -0.71 -10.92 13.27
CA ILE A 16 -1.49 -12.06 13.77
C ILE A 16 -2.96 -11.67 14.06
N CYS A 17 -3.63 -11.16 13.03
CA CYS A 17 -5.04 -10.76 13.11
C CYS A 17 -5.84 -11.52 12.03
N PRO A 18 -6.18 -12.81 12.25
CA PRO A 18 -6.72 -13.68 11.20
C PRO A 18 -8.11 -13.25 10.72
N SER A 19 -8.91 -12.59 11.58
CA SER A 19 -10.26 -12.12 11.25
C SER A 19 -10.33 -10.67 10.77
N LEU A 20 -9.19 -9.99 10.66
CA LEU A 20 -9.16 -8.59 10.20
C LEU A 20 -9.42 -8.54 8.70
N LEU A 21 -10.38 -7.72 8.28
CA LEU A 21 -10.84 -7.68 6.89
C LEU A 21 -10.18 -6.57 6.06
N ASP A 22 -9.85 -5.44 6.68
CA ASP A 22 -9.22 -4.28 6.07
C ASP A 22 -8.74 -3.29 7.16
N LEU A 23 -8.03 -2.25 6.73
CA LEU A 23 -7.50 -1.16 7.55
C LEU A 23 -8.01 0.20 7.06
N THR A 24 -9.27 0.27 6.63
CA THR A 24 -9.84 1.49 6.03
C THR A 24 -9.76 2.71 6.95
N TRP A 25 -9.77 2.48 8.27
CA TRP A 25 -9.58 3.51 9.29
C TRP A 25 -8.22 4.23 9.23
N ILE A 26 -7.21 3.67 8.54
CA ILE A 26 -5.90 4.32 8.34
C ILE A 26 -6.03 5.59 7.48
N SER A 27 -7.10 5.73 6.70
CA SER A 27 -7.40 6.98 5.97
C SER A 27 -7.50 8.20 6.91
N TYR A 28 -7.82 8.00 8.19
CA TYR A 28 -7.86 9.05 9.22
C TYR A 28 -6.51 9.32 9.90
N ALA A 29 -5.41 8.69 9.44
CA ALA A 29 -4.03 8.86 9.92
C ALA A 29 -3.15 9.54 8.84
N PRO A 30 -3.32 10.85 8.58
CA PRO A 30 -2.66 11.55 7.46
C PRO A 30 -1.14 11.65 7.60
N ASN A 31 -0.60 11.37 8.79
CA ASN A 31 0.82 11.48 9.12
C ASN A 31 1.52 10.12 9.20
N LEU A 32 0.88 9.06 8.72
CA LEU A 32 1.45 7.73 8.67
C LEU A 32 2.70 7.70 7.78
N LYS A 33 3.81 7.24 8.35
CA LYS A 33 5.12 7.08 7.71
C LYS A 33 5.50 5.62 7.56
N PHE A 34 5.09 4.77 8.49
CA PHE A 34 5.43 3.36 8.50
C PHE A 34 4.17 2.51 8.65
N LEU A 35 3.98 1.55 7.75
CA LEU A 35 2.92 0.55 7.82
C LEU A 35 3.52 -0.85 7.63
N GLU A 36 3.25 -1.72 8.60
CA GLU A 36 3.52 -3.14 8.50
C GLU A 36 2.25 -3.94 8.80
N VAL A 37 1.95 -4.89 7.93
CA VAL A 37 0.83 -5.83 8.10
C VAL A 37 1.36 -7.24 7.89
N SER A 38 1.19 -8.09 8.88
CA SER A 38 1.80 -9.42 8.93
C SER A 38 0.83 -10.48 9.46
N MET A 39 0.80 -11.65 8.83
CA MET A 39 0.02 -12.81 9.31
C MET A 39 -1.48 -12.49 9.53
N CYS A 40 -2.08 -11.71 8.62
CA CYS A 40 -3.50 -11.37 8.62
C CYS A 40 -4.19 -12.07 7.44
N GLU A 41 -4.69 -13.28 7.69
CA GLU A 41 -5.13 -14.20 6.62
C GLU A 41 -6.39 -13.74 5.86
N SER A 42 -7.29 -12.97 6.48
CA SER A 42 -8.56 -12.55 5.88
C SER A 42 -8.49 -11.25 5.08
N ILE A 43 -7.39 -10.52 5.12
CA ILE A 43 -7.26 -9.24 4.40
C ILE A 43 -7.14 -9.50 2.90
N GLU A 44 -8.11 -8.98 2.14
CA GLU A 44 -8.06 -8.97 0.66
C GLU A 44 -7.56 -7.63 0.11
N GLU A 45 -7.85 -6.54 0.82
CA GLU A 45 -7.43 -5.18 0.51
C GLU A 45 -6.97 -4.46 1.78
N ILE A 46 -5.81 -3.78 1.73
CA ILE A 46 -5.30 -3.03 2.90
C ILE A 46 -6.27 -1.89 3.25
N VAL A 47 -6.68 -1.10 2.26
CA VAL A 47 -7.69 -0.06 2.43
C VAL A 47 -8.79 -0.32 1.41
N LYS A 48 -10.03 -0.49 1.88
CA LYS A 48 -11.18 -0.60 0.98
C LYS A 48 -11.61 0.77 0.52
N ARG A 49 -12.11 0.82 -0.72
CA ARG A 49 -12.78 2.02 -1.20
C ARG A 49 -14.12 2.15 -0.48
N VAL A 50 -14.36 3.34 0.04
CA VAL A 50 -15.63 3.70 0.66
C VAL A 50 -16.36 4.56 -0.38
N ASP A 51 -17.16 3.93 -1.24
CA ASP A 51 -18.04 4.64 -2.17
C ASP A 51 -19.24 5.20 -1.39
N ILE A 52 -19.03 6.27 -0.60
CA ILE A 52 -20.14 7.00 0.01
C ILE A 52 -20.57 8.09 -0.97
N CYS A 53 -21.78 7.93 -1.49
CA CYS A 53 -22.47 8.95 -2.26
C CYS A 53 -22.61 10.24 -1.44
N GLY A 54 -21.74 11.23 -1.70
CA GLY A 54 -21.98 12.64 -1.34
C GLY A 54 -20.94 13.26 -0.41
N GLY A 55 -19.96 13.95 -1.00
CA GLY A 55 -19.25 15.04 -0.33
C GLY A 55 -17.84 15.32 -0.86
N GLU A 56 -17.55 16.59 -1.19
CA GLU A 56 -16.23 17.16 -1.53
C GLU A 56 -15.13 16.93 -0.45
N ILE A 57 -15.51 16.41 0.71
CA ILE A 57 -14.66 16.20 1.89
C ILE A 57 -13.82 14.92 1.76
N GLU A 58 -14.28 13.88 1.04
CA GLU A 58 -13.59 12.58 0.93
C GLU A 58 -12.65 12.46 -0.28
N GLU A 59 -12.88 13.17 -1.39
CA GLU A 59 -11.91 13.26 -2.49
C GLU A 59 -10.55 13.80 -2.00
N ASN A 60 -10.58 14.69 -1.00
CA ASN A 60 -9.38 15.21 -0.34
C ASN A 60 -8.68 14.18 0.56
N LEU A 61 -9.40 13.19 1.12
CA LEU A 61 -8.81 12.11 1.91
C LEU A 61 -8.14 11.07 1.01
N GLU A 62 -8.74 10.73 -0.13
CA GLU A 62 -8.13 9.86 -1.14
C GLU A 62 -6.82 10.46 -1.68
N GLY A 63 -6.79 11.76 -1.97
CA GLY A 63 -5.58 12.45 -2.44
C GLY A 63 -4.44 12.54 -1.41
N MET A 64 -4.74 12.34 -0.12
CA MET A 64 -3.75 12.38 0.96
C MET A 64 -3.33 11.00 1.47
N LEU A 65 -4.07 9.95 1.15
CA LEU A 65 -3.82 8.59 1.62
C LEU A 65 -2.40 8.16 1.24
N PHE A 66 -1.63 7.78 2.26
CA PHE A 66 -0.22 7.38 2.14
C PHE A 66 0.72 8.39 1.47
N SER A 67 0.34 9.66 1.34
CA SER A 67 1.22 10.72 0.79
C SER A 67 2.51 10.91 1.59
N ARG A 68 2.47 10.64 2.91
CA ARG A 68 3.62 10.69 3.84
C ARG A 68 4.22 9.32 4.17
N LEU A 69 3.67 8.24 3.63
CA LEU A 69 4.17 6.89 3.89
C LEU A 69 5.56 6.75 3.27
N THR A 70 6.54 6.33 4.07
CA THR A 70 7.92 6.10 3.63
C THR A 70 8.25 4.63 3.51
N THR A 71 7.61 3.78 4.33
CA THR A 71 7.88 2.34 4.40
C THR A 71 6.58 1.56 4.47
N LEU A 72 6.44 0.60 3.55
CA LEU A 72 5.35 -0.37 3.52
C LEU A 72 5.91 -1.79 3.57
N ILE A 73 5.48 -2.58 4.56
CA ILE A 73 5.88 -3.97 4.72
C ILE A 73 4.63 -4.85 4.78
N LEU A 74 4.58 -5.87 3.92
CA LEU A 74 3.46 -6.80 3.81
C LEU A 74 4.02 -8.23 3.89
N MET A 75 3.59 -9.00 4.89
CA MET A 75 4.15 -10.32 5.16
C MET A 75 3.06 -11.36 5.43
N ASP A 76 3.14 -12.51 4.77
CA ASP A 76 2.26 -13.65 5.02
C ASP A 76 0.76 -13.26 4.96
N LEU A 77 0.38 -12.59 3.86
CA LEU A 77 -0.99 -12.17 3.58
C LEU A 77 -1.54 -12.98 2.40
N PRO A 78 -1.98 -14.24 2.63
CA PRO A 78 -2.30 -15.17 1.55
C PRO A 78 -3.47 -14.72 0.68
N ARG A 79 -4.43 -13.96 1.21
CA ARG A 79 -5.61 -13.48 0.47
C ARG A 79 -5.47 -12.07 -0.09
N LEU A 80 -4.37 -11.36 0.21
CA LEU A 80 -4.19 -9.97 -0.22
C LEU A 80 -4.10 -9.88 -1.74
N LYS A 81 -5.01 -9.12 -2.35
CA LYS A 81 -5.10 -8.91 -3.81
C LYS A 81 -4.61 -7.52 -4.21
N SER A 82 -4.90 -6.51 -3.39
CA SER A 82 -4.52 -5.12 -3.65
C SER A 82 -4.21 -4.37 -2.35
N ILE A 83 -3.44 -3.29 -2.44
CA ILE A 83 -3.27 -2.34 -1.33
C ILE A 83 -4.42 -1.33 -1.32
N TYR A 84 -4.82 -0.84 -2.49
CA TYR A 84 -5.92 0.11 -2.67
C TYR A 84 -6.50 -0.02 -4.08
N GLY A 85 -7.77 0.34 -4.25
CA GLY A 85 -8.50 0.19 -5.52
C GLY A 85 -8.10 1.17 -6.64
N ARG A 86 -7.26 2.18 -6.35
CA ARG A 86 -6.79 3.19 -7.31
C ARG A 86 -5.30 3.45 -7.15
N VAL A 87 -4.72 4.17 -8.11
CA VAL A 87 -3.37 4.71 -8.01
C VAL A 87 -3.28 5.66 -6.81
N LEU A 88 -2.23 5.50 -6.01
CA LEU A 88 -1.89 6.33 -4.86
C LEU A 88 -0.66 7.18 -5.17
N PRO A 89 -0.61 8.43 -4.70
CA PRO A 89 0.50 9.33 -5.02
C PRO A 89 1.83 8.82 -4.47
N PHE A 90 1.83 8.21 -3.27
CA PHE A 90 3.02 7.70 -2.60
C PHE A 90 4.23 8.65 -2.64
N SER A 91 3.98 9.95 -2.49
CA SER A 91 4.98 11.01 -2.72
C SER A 91 6.26 10.83 -1.90
N SER A 92 6.14 10.24 -0.71
CA SER A 92 7.25 10.03 0.23
C SER A 92 7.74 8.58 0.31
N LEU A 93 7.20 7.66 -0.51
CA LEU A 93 7.47 6.23 -0.37
C LEU A 93 8.91 5.91 -0.80
N VAL A 94 9.68 5.28 0.10
CA VAL A 94 11.09 4.96 -0.09
C VAL A 94 11.29 3.45 -0.21
N VAL A 95 10.55 2.67 0.59
CA VAL A 95 10.72 1.22 0.72
C VAL A 95 9.38 0.49 0.65
N ILE A 96 9.33 -0.55 -0.17
CA ILE A 96 8.28 -1.56 -0.17
C ILE A 96 8.92 -2.93 0.03
N GLN A 97 8.37 -3.71 0.95
CA GLN A 97 8.74 -5.10 1.15
C GLN A 97 7.51 -5.98 1.12
N VAL A 98 7.55 -7.03 0.29
CA VAL A 98 6.48 -8.02 0.17
C VAL A 98 7.08 -9.39 0.41
N HIS A 99 6.52 -10.12 1.37
CA HIS A 99 6.91 -11.48 1.71
C HIS A 99 5.67 -12.39 1.75
N ASN A 100 5.69 -13.48 0.99
CA ASN A 100 4.60 -14.48 0.97
C ASN A 100 3.17 -13.88 0.79
N CYS A 101 3.00 -12.94 -0.14
CA CYS A 101 1.69 -12.43 -0.55
C CYS A 101 1.37 -12.89 -1.99
N PRO A 102 1.05 -14.18 -2.22
CA PRO A 102 0.99 -14.78 -3.56
C PRO A 102 -0.10 -14.20 -4.47
N ASN A 103 -1.15 -13.61 -3.89
CA ASN A 103 -2.28 -13.03 -4.62
C ASN A 103 -2.13 -11.53 -4.90
N LEU A 104 -1.09 -10.88 -4.36
CA LEU A 104 -0.84 -9.45 -4.58
C LEU A 104 -0.24 -9.27 -5.97
N ARG A 105 -1.10 -9.01 -6.96
CA ARG A 105 -0.72 -8.91 -8.37
C ARG A 105 -0.62 -7.47 -8.88
N LYS A 106 -1.04 -6.48 -8.10
CA LYS A 106 -1.02 -5.07 -8.51
C LYS A 106 -0.48 -4.21 -7.36
N LEU A 107 0.25 -3.16 -7.73
CA LEU A 107 0.69 -2.12 -6.81
C LEU A 107 -0.01 -0.81 -7.18
N PRO A 108 -0.46 0.00 -6.20
CA PRO A 108 -1.25 1.19 -6.49
C PRO A 108 -0.33 2.38 -6.80
N PHE A 109 0.57 2.24 -7.77
CA PHE A 109 1.37 3.34 -8.29
C PHE A 109 1.67 3.16 -9.78
N ASP A 110 1.76 4.29 -10.47
CA ASP A 110 2.07 4.43 -11.89
C ASP A 110 3.40 5.16 -12.10
N SER A 111 3.70 5.57 -13.34
CA SER A 111 4.91 6.35 -13.67
C SER A 111 5.00 7.73 -13.01
N ASN A 112 3.90 8.25 -12.46
CA ASN A 112 3.85 9.56 -11.81
C ASN A 112 3.88 9.47 -10.28
N SER A 113 3.77 8.25 -9.75
CA SER A 113 3.68 7.95 -8.33
C SER A 113 5.02 7.43 -7.78
N ALA A 114 5.17 7.38 -6.45
CA ALA A 114 6.32 6.75 -5.78
C ALA A 114 7.71 7.23 -6.27
N LYS A 115 7.85 8.50 -6.69
CA LYS A 115 9.10 9.08 -7.23
C LYS A 115 10.30 9.02 -6.28
N SER A 116 10.05 8.86 -4.98
CA SER A 116 11.06 8.77 -3.93
C SER A 116 11.55 7.35 -3.67
N ILE A 117 11.05 6.34 -4.41
CA ILE A 117 11.33 4.94 -4.16
C ILE A 117 12.82 4.66 -4.33
N LYS A 118 13.37 3.87 -3.40
CA LYS A 118 14.77 3.41 -3.42
C LYS A 118 14.88 1.90 -3.39
N LYS A 119 13.86 1.21 -2.88
CA LYS A 119 13.87 -0.24 -2.73
C LYS A 119 12.46 -0.83 -2.84
N ILE A 120 12.32 -1.80 -3.73
CA ILE A 120 11.18 -2.73 -3.76
C ILE A 120 11.76 -4.12 -3.53
N GLN A 121 11.32 -4.82 -2.50
CA GLN A 121 11.86 -6.13 -2.14
C GLN A 121 10.79 -7.20 -2.12
N GLY A 122 11.07 -8.34 -2.74
CA GLY A 122 10.13 -9.46 -2.85
C GLY A 122 10.77 -10.68 -3.50
N LYS A 123 10.06 -11.81 -3.57
CA LYS A 123 10.51 -12.96 -4.37
C LYS A 123 10.52 -12.58 -5.86
N ALA A 124 11.48 -13.07 -6.67
CA ALA A 124 11.48 -12.77 -8.11
C ALA A 124 10.17 -13.21 -8.79
N SER A 125 9.65 -14.39 -8.42
CA SER A 125 8.38 -14.90 -8.94
C SER A 125 7.16 -14.01 -8.62
N TRP A 126 7.21 -13.27 -7.51
CA TRP A 126 6.19 -12.27 -7.20
C TRP A 126 6.34 -11.06 -8.12
N TRP A 127 7.55 -10.52 -8.25
CA TRP A 127 7.83 -9.35 -9.10
C TRP A 127 7.50 -9.60 -10.58
N ASP A 128 7.91 -10.74 -11.12
CA ASP A 128 7.66 -11.12 -12.51
C ASP A 128 6.17 -11.41 -12.75
N GLY A 129 5.43 -11.79 -11.70
CA GLY A 129 3.99 -12.01 -11.73
C GLY A 129 3.15 -10.76 -11.45
N LEU A 130 3.74 -9.58 -11.26
CA LEU A 130 3.00 -8.33 -11.13
C LEU A 130 2.36 -7.93 -12.47
N GLN A 131 1.08 -7.58 -12.43
CA GLN A 131 0.32 -7.04 -13.55
C GLN A 131 0.52 -5.52 -13.59
N TRP A 132 1.47 -5.10 -14.41
CA TRP A 132 1.70 -3.69 -14.70
C TRP A 132 0.70 -3.19 -15.74
N GLU A 133 0.27 -1.94 -15.61
CA GLU A 133 -0.62 -1.31 -16.61
C GLU A 133 0.10 -1.09 -17.94
N ASP A 134 1.39 -0.75 -17.87
CA ASP A 134 2.28 -0.60 -19.01
C ASP A 134 3.66 -1.20 -18.68
N ALA A 135 4.29 -1.86 -19.66
CA ALA A 135 5.66 -2.36 -19.57
C ALA A 135 6.67 -1.23 -19.27
N ALA A 136 6.39 0.01 -19.69
CA ALA A 136 7.19 1.18 -19.36
C ALA A 136 7.26 1.42 -17.84
N ILE A 137 6.15 1.18 -17.11
CA ILE A 137 6.09 1.33 -15.65
C ILE A 137 6.96 0.27 -14.98
N GLN A 138 6.87 -0.99 -15.43
CA GLN A 138 7.74 -2.05 -14.91
C GLN A 138 9.21 -1.72 -15.13
N SER A 139 9.57 -1.27 -16.34
CA SER A 139 10.95 -0.89 -16.67
C SER A 139 11.44 0.29 -15.82
N HIS A 140 10.57 1.25 -15.53
CA HIS A 140 10.88 2.40 -14.66
C HIS A 140 11.24 1.96 -13.24
N PHE A 141 10.49 1.00 -12.67
CA PHE A 141 10.69 0.55 -11.30
C PHE A 141 11.71 -0.59 -11.13
N ARG A 142 12.05 -1.31 -12.21
CA ARG A 142 12.98 -2.45 -12.20
C ARG A 142 14.33 -2.16 -11.52
N PRO A 143 14.99 -1.00 -11.70
CA PRO A 143 16.27 -0.72 -11.05
C PRO A 143 16.21 -0.71 -9.51
N TYR A 144 15.01 -0.50 -8.93
CA TYR A 144 14.79 -0.49 -7.48
C TYR A 144 14.43 -1.86 -6.92
N PHE A 145 14.14 -2.84 -7.76
CA PHE A 145 13.78 -4.19 -7.33
C PHE A 145 14.99 -4.96 -6.79
N ARG A 146 14.82 -5.64 -5.66
CA ARG A 146 15.80 -6.54 -5.05
C ARG A 146 15.08 -7.82 -4.63
N GLU A 147 15.64 -8.97 -5.00
CA GLU A 147 15.11 -10.26 -4.59
C GLU A 147 15.40 -10.55 -3.10
N TRP A 148 14.52 -11.28 -2.42
CA TRP A 148 14.86 -11.95 -1.16
C TRP A 148 15.79 -13.12 -1.45
N ILE A 149 17.04 -13.01 -1.01
CA ILE A 149 18.01 -14.11 -1.00
C ILE A 149 17.62 -15.13 0.07
#